data_AF-A0A0N4XDB8-F1
#
_entry.id   AF-A0A0N4XDB8-F1
#
_cell.length_a   1.000
_cell.length_b   1.000
_cell.length_c   1.000
_cell.angle_alpha   90.00
_cell.angle_beta   90.00
_cell.angle_gamma   90.00
#
_symmetry.space_group_name_H-M   'P 1'
#
loop_
_entity.id
_entity.type
_entity.pdbx_description
1 polymer ?
#
loop_
_entity_poly.entity_id
_entity_poly.type
_entity_poly.pdbx_seq_one_letter_code
_entity_poly.pdbx_strand_id
1 'polypeptide(L)'
;MKMLLRCKKPTFFAVTLTNTSNTLLSFTLEKVEQHYEAKSAYIFAIPLLTTSCFCGCADFVHSCNFVEYNYRRCTSGLLCYRKHYSFQSGDSCDNKKRSEACCEIIFDLFGNATYTAIEVSQPDTIATFRYDIYEQSEEHWRLVSRRHIPLSLNKGSTETTVQRRYDVNVDIFGSRPFRELPPGMYYVPNGSSNVFGHVPINDVYENSLAKLGWFRYADGRWDIRRGDFQARDAHVRTFFSNS
;
A
#
# COMPACT_ATOMS: atom_id res chain seq x y z
N MET A 1 5.10 -2.41 9.45
CA MET A 1 4.36 -3.65 9.13
C MET A 1 5.37 -4.64 8.56
N LYS A 2 5.60 -5.81 9.19
CA LYS A 2 6.60 -6.80 8.71
C LYS A 2 5.90 -7.79 7.78
N MET A 3 6.27 -7.80 6.50
CA MET A 3 5.77 -8.77 5.52
C MET A 3 6.81 -9.87 5.32
N LEU A 4 6.44 -11.13 5.57
CA LEU A 4 7.36 -12.27 5.55
C LEU A 4 7.15 -13.12 4.30
N LEU A 5 8.08 -13.05 3.35
CA LEU A 5 8.15 -13.95 2.19
C LEU A 5 9.22 -15.03 2.44
N ARG A 6 8.83 -16.30 2.36
CA ARG A 6 9.75 -17.45 2.56
C ARG A 6 10.50 -17.76 1.25
N CYS A 7 11.82 -17.61 1.26
CA CYS A 7 12.69 -17.99 0.13
C CYS A 7 13.38 -19.35 0.35
N LYS A 8 13.68 -20.05 -0.75
CA LYS A 8 14.34 -21.38 -0.77
C LYS A 8 15.84 -21.23 -0.48
N LYS A 9 16.42 -22.25 0.19
CA LYS A 9 17.75 -22.24 0.85
C LYS A 9 18.91 -21.82 -0.09
N PRO A 10 19.70 -20.78 0.24
CA PRO A 10 21.05 -20.62 -0.29
C PRO A 10 21.99 -21.68 0.31
N THR A 11 22.89 -22.20 -0.53
CA THR A 11 23.94 -23.15 -0.18
C THR A 11 25.26 -22.38 0.02
N PHE A 12 26.27 -23.04 0.60
CA PHE A 12 27.67 -22.63 0.82
C PHE A 12 28.02 -22.13 2.23
N PHE A 13 28.79 -22.96 2.95
CA PHE A 13 29.44 -22.67 4.24
C PHE A 13 30.87 -23.20 4.18
N ALA A 14 31.85 -22.37 4.55
CA ALA A 14 33.17 -22.83 4.96
C ALA A 14 33.27 -22.63 6.48
N VAL A 15 33.55 -23.70 7.22
CA VAL A 15 33.77 -23.64 8.67
C VAL A 15 35.18 -24.14 8.93
N THR A 16 36.05 -23.25 9.38
CA THR A 16 37.43 -23.59 9.74
C THR A 16 37.47 -23.87 11.24
N LEU A 17 37.76 -25.12 11.62
CA LEU A 17 37.86 -25.53 13.02
C LEU A 17 39.33 -25.57 13.45
N THR A 18 39.68 -24.80 14.47
CA THR A 18 40.96 -24.92 15.18
C THR A 18 40.77 -25.83 16.40
N ASN A 19 40.98 -27.12 16.17
CA ASN A 19 41.41 -28.11 17.18
C ASN A 19 40.54 -28.27 18.45
N THR A 20 39.54 -29.17 18.45
CA THR A 20 39.07 -29.89 19.67
C THR A 20 38.39 -31.22 19.32
N SER A 21 38.73 -32.30 20.04
CA SER A 21 38.33 -33.68 19.72
C SER A 21 36.95 -34.12 20.25
N ASN A 22 36.32 -33.38 21.17
CA ASN A 22 35.08 -33.81 21.86
C ASN A 22 33.91 -32.80 21.74
N THR A 23 33.95 -31.91 20.75
CA THR A 23 32.94 -30.86 20.56
C THR A 23 32.44 -30.84 19.13
N LEU A 24 31.12 -30.87 18.96
CA LEU A 24 30.46 -30.75 17.67
C LEU A 24 29.83 -29.35 17.56
N LEU A 25 30.27 -28.60 16.55
CA LEU A 25 29.66 -27.32 16.18
C LEU A 25 28.68 -27.55 15.04
N SER A 26 27.44 -27.09 15.20
CA SER A 26 26.41 -27.21 14.17
C SER A 26 25.89 -25.84 13.76
N PHE A 27 25.91 -25.57 12.46
CA PHE A 27 25.29 -24.40 11.86
C PHE A 27 24.12 -24.84 10.97
N THR A 28 22.92 -24.37 11.31
CA THR A 28 21.70 -24.70 10.56
C THR A 28 21.05 -23.42 10.06
N LEU A 29 20.83 -23.31 8.75
CA LEU A 29 19.98 -22.25 8.21
C LEU A 29 18.52 -22.50 8.63
N GLU A 30 17.96 -21.61 9.45
CA GLU A 30 16.57 -21.74 9.91
C GLU A 30 15.60 -21.01 9.00
N LYS A 31 15.93 -19.78 8.61
CA LYS A 31 15.04 -18.93 7.82
C LYS A 31 15.79 -17.91 7.00
N VAL A 32 15.18 -17.55 5.88
CA VAL A 32 15.56 -16.40 5.05
C VAL A 32 14.33 -15.53 4.92
N GLU A 33 14.46 -14.28 5.33
CA GLU A 33 13.39 -13.29 5.35
C GLU A 33 13.80 -12.07 4.52
N GLN A 34 12.84 -11.46 3.86
CA GLN A 34 13.00 -10.16 3.21
C GLN A 34 12.24 -9.12 4.03
N HIS A 35 12.94 -8.12 4.52
CA HIS A 35 12.38 -7.04 5.33
C HIS A 35 12.23 -5.82 4.44
N TYR A 36 10.99 -5.48 4.12
CA TYR A 36 10.66 -4.34 3.28
C TYR A 36 10.36 -3.13 4.17
N GLU A 37 10.95 -1.97 3.85
CA GLU A 37 10.60 -0.70 4.48
C GLU A 37 9.44 -0.05 3.73
N ALA A 38 8.48 0.48 4.49
CA ALA A 38 7.40 1.29 3.93
C ALA A 38 7.88 2.75 3.86
N LYS A 39 8.20 3.25 2.67
CA LYS A 39 8.63 4.64 2.45
C LYS A 39 7.52 5.64 2.74
N SER A 40 6.31 5.28 2.33
CA SER A 40 5.14 6.12 2.46
C SER A 40 3.89 5.25 2.61
N ALA A 41 2.88 5.78 3.30
CA ALA A 41 1.62 5.07 3.50
C ALA A 41 0.47 6.07 3.62
N TYR A 42 -0.70 5.70 3.09
CA TYR A 42 -1.92 6.48 3.25
C TYR A 42 -3.16 5.59 3.16
N ILE A 43 -4.23 6.03 3.82
CA ILE A 43 -5.52 5.34 3.80
C ILE A 43 -6.33 5.86 2.62
N PHE A 44 -6.95 4.95 1.87
CA PHE A 44 -7.85 5.26 0.77
C PHE A 44 -9.05 4.31 0.74
N ALA A 45 -10.03 4.66 -0.08
CA ALA A 45 -11.18 3.81 -0.34
C ALA A 45 -11.57 3.85 -1.81
N ILE A 46 -12.41 2.90 -2.19
CA ILE A 46 -13.13 2.93 -3.45
C ILE A 46 -14.42 3.73 -3.19
N PRO A 47 -14.61 4.90 -3.82
CA PRO A 47 -15.80 5.69 -3.57
C PRO A 47 -17.01 5.12 -4.32
N LEU A 48 -18.14 5.11 -3.62
CA LEU A 48 -19.46 5.01 -4.21
C LEU A 48 -19.91 6.42 -4.63
N LEU A 49 -20.04 6.62 -5.94
CA LEU A 49 -20.44 7.89 -6.52
C LEU A 49 -21.97 7.95 -6.66
N THR A 50 -22.58 8.96 -6.03
CA THR A 50 -24.00 9.27 -6.21
C THR A 50 -24.14 10.69 -6.71
N THR A 51 -24.93 10.89 -7.77
CA THR A 51 -25.15 12.21 -8.36
C THR A 51 -26.63 12.54 -8.32
N SER A 52 -26.95 13.73 -7.83
CA SER A 52 -28.31 14.27 -7.85
C SER A 52 -28.29 15.60 -8.58
N CYS A 53 -29.02 15.68 -9.69
CA CYS A 53 -29.07 16.86 -10.53
C CYS A 53 -30.51 17.30 -10.73
N PHE A 54 -30.71 18.60 -10.81
CA PHE A 54 -31.97 19.19 -11.25
C PHE A 54 -31.69 20.29 -12.27
N CYS A 55 -32.69 20.54 -13.14
CA CYS A 55 -32.64 21.59 -14.14
C CYS A 55 -33.58 22.73 -13.75
N GLY A 56 -33.12 23.96 -13.93
CA GLY A 56 -33.91 25.18 -13.73
C GLY A 56 -34.06 25.94 -15.04
N CYS A 57 -35.28 26.40 -15.35
CA CYS A 57 -35.53 27.38 -16.41
C CYS A 57 -35.41 28.80 -15.85
N ALA A 58 -35.05 29.77 -16.70
CA ALA A 58 -34.70 31.15 -16.32
C ALA A 58 -35.79 31.99 -15.59
N ASP A 59 -36.99 31.45 -15.33
CA ASP A 59 -38.12 32.18 -14.74
C ASP A 59 -38.58 31.65 -13.36
N PHE A 60 -37.93 30.63 -12.78
CA PHE A 60 -38.30 30.09 -11.47
C PHE A 60 -37.51 30.75 -10.31
N VAL A 61 -38.22 31.15 -9.25
CA VAL A 61 -37.73 31.90 -8.07
C VAL A 61 -36.65 31.16 -7.26
N HIS A 62 -36.65 29.82 -7.30
CA HIS A 62 -35.61 28.99 -6.71
C HIS A 62 -35.18 27.95 -7.71
N SER A 63 -34.09 28.20 -8.43
CA SER A 63 -33.67 27.32 -9.51
C SER A 63 -32.21 27.56 -9.79
N CYS A 64 -31.39 26.55 -9.50
CA CYS A 64 -30.00 26.37 -9.88
C CYS A 64 -29.22 27.68 -10.12
N ASN A 65 -28.52 28.19 -9.11
CA ASN A 65 -27.72 29.40 -9.27
C ASN A 65 -26.22 29.11 -9.27
N PHE A 66 -25.48 29.88 -10.09
CA PHE A 66 -24.02 29.78 -10.19
C PHE A 66 -23.32 30.03 -8.85
N VAL A 67 -23.81 30.96 -8.04
CA VAL A 67 -23.14 31.41 -6.80
C VAL A 67 -23.06 30.29 -5.76
N GLU A 68 -24.12 29.49 -5.63
CA GLU A 68 -24.24 28.40 -4.66
C GLU A 68 -23.69 27.06 -5.16
N TYR A 69 -23.71 26.83 -6.48
CA TYR A 69 -23.34 25.54 -7.07
C TYR A 69 -21.98 25.52 -7.78
N ASN A 70 -21.32 26.67 -7.95
CA ASN A 70 -20.02 26.73 -8.58
C ASN A 70 -18.87 26.73 -7.54
N TYR A 71 -17.99 25.73 -7.61
CA TYR A 71 -16.83 25.54 -6.72
C TYR A 71 -17.19 25.49 -5.22
N ARG A 72 -18.38 24.99 -4.88
CA ARG A 72 -18.84 24.85 -3.49
C ARG A 72 -18.92 23.39 -3.06
N ARG A 73 -18.70 23.15 -1.76
CA ARG A 73 -18.98 21.86 -1.12
C ARG A 73 -20.44 21.80 -0.68
N CYS A 74 -21.01 20.61 -0.70
CA CYS A 74 -22.30 20.29 -0.09
C CYS A 74 -22.08 19.52 1.22
N THR A 75 -23.15 19.26 1.97
CA THR A 75 -23.10 18.67 3.32
C THR A 75 -23.48 17.19 3.36
N SER A 76 -23.77 16.59 2.20
CA SER A 76 -24.25 15.21 2.08
C SER A 76 -23.09 14.20 1.98
N GLY A 77 -23.22 13.03 2.58
CA GLY A 77 -22.21 11.96 2.50
C GLY A 77 -20.86 12.30 3.14
N LEU A 78 -19.83 11.52 2.82
CA LEU A 78 -18.47 11.71 3.38
C LEU A 78 -17.67 12.83 2.70
N LEU A 79 -17.91 13.05 1.40
CA LEU A 79 -17.36 14.16 0.64
C LEU A 79 -18.36 14.56 -0.44
N CYS A 80 -18.59 15.85 -0.63
CA CYS A 80 -19.58 16.34 -1.58
C CYS A 80 -19.17 17.62 -2.26
N TYR A 81 -19.34 17.66 -3.58
CA TYR A 81 -19.09 18.84 -4.41
C TYR A 81 -20.33 19.22 -5.21
N ARG A 82 -20.54 20.52 -5.35
CA ARG A 82 -21.55 21.08 -6.23
C ARG A 82 -20.95 21.43 -7.59
N LYS A 83 -21.71 21.19 -8.65
CA LYS A 83 -21.34 21.59 -10.01
C LYS A 83 -22.52 22.27 -10.69
N HIS A 84 -22.26 23.48 -11.17
CA HIS A 84 -23.15 24.26 -12.02
C HIS A 84 -22.84 24.01 -13.50
N TYR A 85 -23.89 23.91 -14.31
CA TYR A 85 -23.84 23.82 -15.76
C TYR A 85 -24.72 24.90 -16.39
N SER A 86 -24.10 25.90 -17.02
CA SER A 86 -24.77 27.11 -17.50
C SER A 86 -25.55 26.98 -18.81
N PHE A 87 -25.43 25.87 -19.54
CA PHE A 87 -26.01 25.75 -20.89
C PHE A 87 -26.66 24.39 -21.14
N GLN A 88 -27.91 24.18 -20.77
CA GLN A 88 -28.66 22.96 -21.09
C GLN A 88 -29.63 23.19 -22.26
N SER A 89 -30.20 22.12 -22.82
CA SER A 89 -31.26 22.22 -23.81
C SER A 89 -32.53 22.77 -23.15
N GLY A 90 -33.08 23.83 -23.74
CA GLY A 90 -34.29 24.49 -23.27
C GLY A 90 -35.58 23.89 -23.80
N ASP A 91 -35.53 22.71 -24.40
CA ASP A 91 -36.65 22.16 -25.19
C ASP A 91 -37.93 21.95 -24.39
N SER A 92 -37.79 21.70 -23.08
CA SER A 92 -38.90 21.56 -22.12
C SER A 92 -39.22 22.85 -21.34
N CYS A 93 -38.48 23.94 -21.56
CA CYS A 93 -38.75 25.24 -20.96
C CYS A 93 -39.69 26.06 -21.86
N ASP A 94 -40.55 26.87 -21.24
CA ASP A 94 -41.42 27.80 -21.97
C ASP A 94 -40.58 28.71 -22.89
N ASN A 95 -41.04 28.86 -24.14
CA ASN A 95 -40.38 29.63 -25.19
C ASN A 95 -38.94 29.16 -25.54
N LYS A 96 -38.60 27.89 -25.28
CA LYS A 96 -37.24 27.34 -25.49
C LYS A 96 -36.15 28.16 -24.78
N LYS A 97 -36.51 28.78 -23.65
CA LYS A 97 -35.58 29.59 -22.87
C LYS A 97 -34.40 28.75 -22.39
N ARG A 98 -33.27 29.41 -22.15
CA ARG A 98 -32.07 28.77 -21.62
C ARG A 98 -32.38 28.07 -20.28
N SER A 99 -31.87 26.86 -20.14
CA SER A 99 -31.94 26.07 -18.93
C SER A 99 -30.53 25.85 -18.35
N GLU A 100 -30.48 25.77 -17.02
CA GLU A 100 -29.26 25.51 -16.26
C GLU A 100 -29.43 24.20 -15.48
N ALA A 101 -28.34 23.49 -15.19
CA ALA A 101 -28.38 22.32 -14.32
C ALA A 101 -27.41 22.43 -13.16
N CYS A 102 -27.88 22.01 -11.99
CA CYS A 102 -27.12 22.01 -10.76
C CYS A 102 -27.08 20.61 -10.21
N CYS A 103 -25.87 20.13 -9.97
CA CYS A 103 -25.62 18.78 -9.50
C CYS A 103 -24.91 18.80 -8.16
N GLU A 104 -25.30 17.89 -7.28
CA GLU A 104 -24.52 17.47 -6.11
C GLU A 104 -23.88 16.13 -6.44
N ILE A 105 -22.56 16.05 -6.25
CA ILE A 105 -21.72 14.89 -6.50
C ILE A 105 -21.26 14.40 -5.13
N ILE A 106 -21.84 13.29 -4.68
CA ILE A 106 -21.65 12.72 -3.34
C ILE A 106 -20.75 11.49 -3.45
N PHE A 107 -19.76 11.43 -2.57
CA PHE A 107 -18.79 10.35 -2.45
C PHE A 107 -18.96 9.69 -1.09
N ASP A 108 -19.33 8.40 -1.10
CA ASP A 108 -19.38 7.54 0.08
C ASP A 108 -18.46 6.33 -0.08
N LEU A 109 -18.37 5.45 0.92
CA LEU A 109 -17.55 4.24 0.83
C LEU A 109 -18.32 3.13 0.13
N PHE A 110 -17.74 2.57 -0.93
CA PHE A 110 -18.26 1.34 -1.50
C PHE A 110 -18.06 0.18 -0.52
N GLY A 111 -19.17 -0.42 -0.06
CA GLY A 111 -19.16 -1.56 0.86
C GLY A 111 -18.51 -1.29 2.22
N ASN A 112 -18.43 -0.02 2.66
CA ASN A 112 -17.71 0.39 3.88
C ASN A 112 -16.26 -0.12 3.96
N ALA A 113 -15.63 -0.40 2.81
CA ALA A 113 -14.29 -0.95 2.75
C ALA A 113 -13.22 0.15 2.67
N THR A 114 -12.14 -0.03 3.42
CA THR A 114 -10.97 0.85 3.39
C THR A 114 -9.69 0.05 3.16
N TYR A 115 -8.70 0.72 2.60
CA TYR A 115 -7.43 0.13 2.21
C TYR A 115 -6.28 1.04 2.62
N THR A 116 -5.14 0.45 2.94
CA THR A 116 -3.89 1.18 3.18
C THR A 116 -2.98 0.98 1.99
N ALA A 117 -2.70 2.05 1.25
CA ALA A 117 -1.66 2.05 0.24
C ALA A 117 -0.31 2.18 0.94
N ILE A 118 0.67 1.39 0.50
CA ILE A 118 2.04 1.40 1.02
C ILE A 118 3.03 1.42 -0.15
N GLU A 119 4.01 2.30 -0.08
CA GLU A 119 5.15 2.30 -1.00
C GLU A 119 6.27 1.46 -0.40
N VAL A 120 6.59 0.36 -1.06
CA VAL A 120 7.56 -0.61 -0.61
C VAL A 120 8.93 -0.32 -1.25
N SER A 121 9.98 -0.25 -0.42
CA SER A 121 11.37 -0.09 -0.85
C SER A 121 12.00 -1.41 -1.32
N GLN A 122 13.29 -1.37 -1.67
CA GLN A 122 14.07 -2.60 -1.83
C GLN A 122 14.21 -3.32 -0.48
N PRO A 123 14.09 -4.65 -0.44
CA PRO A 123 14.15 -5.38 0.81
C PRO A 123 15.57 -5.54 1.34
N ASP A 124 15.65 -5.64 2.66
CA ASP A 124 16.80 -6.26 3.30
C ASP A 124 16.63 -7.77 3.39
N THR A 125 17.54 -8.53 2.77
CA THR A 125 17.53 -10.00 2.87
C THR A 125 18.35 -10.43 4.07
N ILE A 126 17.70 -11.08 5.04
CA ILE A 126 18.31 -11.55 6.28
C ILE A 126 18.19 -13.07 6.34
N ALA A 127 19.32 -13.76 6.44
CA ALA A 127 19.39 -15.17 6.79
C ALA A 127 19.63 -15.33 8.28
N THR A 128 18.83 -16.15 8.96
CA THR A 128 19.05 -16.47 10.37
C THR A 128 19.57 -17.89 10.51
N PHE A 129 20.74 -18.00 11.13
CA PHE A 129 21.41 -19.26 11.40
C PHE A 129 21.23 -19.65 12.86
N ARG A 130 20.90 -20.91 13.10
CA ARG A 130 21.07 -21.51 14.42
C ARG A 130 22.46 -22.10 14.55
N TYR A 131 23.18 -21.63 15.55
CA TYR A 131 24.48 -22.12 15.96
C TYR A 131 24.34 -22.88 17.27
N ASP A 132 24.57 -24.20 17.21
CA ASP A 132 24.50 -25.11 18.34
C ASP A 132 25.91 -25.67 18.65
N ILE A 133 26.26 -25.73 19.93
CA ILE A 133 27.48 -26.38 20.43
C ILE A 133 27.07 -27.62 21.20
N TYR A 134 27.56 -28.78 20.79
CA TYR A 134 27.36 -30.06 21.47
C TYR A 134 28.69 -30.55 22.03
N GLU A 135 28.65 -31.14 23.22
CA GLU A 135 29.78 -31.84 23.83
C GLU A 135 29.43 -33.32 23.97
N GLN A 136 30.41 -34.18 23.71
CA GLN A 136 30.25 -35.61 23.91
C GLN A 136 30.39 -35.94 25.39
N SER A 137 29.37 -36.58 25.96
CA SER A 137 29.36 -37.08 27.34
C SER A 137 29.10 -38.57 27.31
N GLU A 138 30.12 -39.38 27.60
CA GLU A 138 30.13 -40.86 27.69
C GLU A 138 29.45 -41.58 26.51
N GLU A 139 28.12 -41.53 26.38
CA GLU A 139 27.33 -42.18 25.32
C GLU A 139 26.42 -41.24 24.51
N HIS A 140 26.27 -39.96 24.89
CA HIS A 140 25.30 -39.05 24.26
C HIS A 140 25.88 -37.66 23.99
N TRP A 141 25.39 -37.02 22.92
CA TRP A 141 25.67 -35.61 22.64
C TRP A 141 24.77 -34.71 23.48
N ARG A 142 25.38 -33.82 24.27
CA ARG A 142 24.65 -32.84 25.07
C ARG A 142 24.76 -31.46 24.44
N LEU A 143 23.62 -30.81 24.21
CA LEU A 143 23.58 -29.40 23.80
C LEU A 143 24.07 -28.52 24.96
N VAL A 144 25.10 -27.72 24.69
CA VAL A 144 25.74 -26.81 25.66
C VAL A 144 25.31 -25.37 25.43
N SER A 145 25.12 -25.00 24.17
CA SER A 145 24.81 -23.63 23.79
C SER A 145 24.03 -23.60 22.49
N ARG A 146 23.06 -22.70 22.40
CA ARG A 146 22.28 -22.39 21.19
C ARG A 146 22.21 -20.88 21.00
N ARG A 147 22.42 -20.43 19.77
CA ARG A 147 22.30 -19.01 19.38
C ARG A 147 21.66 -18.87 18.01
N HIS A 148 20.91 -17.78 17.82
CA HIS A 148 20.44 -17.35 16.50
C HIS A 148 21.29 -16.19 16.02
N ILE A 149 21.84 -16.30 14.82
CA ILE A 149 22.76 -15.34 14.21
C ILE A 149 22.10 -14.80 12.94
N PRO A 150 21.51 -13.59 12.98
CA PRO A 150 20.98 -12.94 11.80
C PRO A 150 22.12 -12.32 10.98
N LEU A 151 22.16 -12.61 9.69
CA LEU A 151 23.18 -12.13 8.77
C LEU A 151 22.51 -11.53 7.54
N SER A 152 22.90 -10.31 7.19
CA SER A 152 22.45 -9.64 5.97
C SER A 152 23.15 -10.25 4.76
N LEU A 153 22.39 -10.53 3.70
CA LEU A 153 22.91 -11.07 2.45
C LEU A 153 23.13 -9.99 1.38
N ASN A 154 22.79 -8.73 1.66
CA ASN A 154 22.78 -7.68 0.64
C ASN A 154 24.17 -7.18 0.24
N LYS A 155 25.18 -7.35 1.11
CA LYS A 155 26.53 -6.78 0.94
C LYS A 155 27.51 -7.72 0.23
N GLY A 156 27.04 -8.82 -0.36
CA GLY A 156 27.86 -9.79 -1.08
C GLY A 156 28.58 -10.78 -0.16
N SER A 157 29.30 -10.28 0.85
CA SER A 157 29.83 -11.08 1.96
C SER A 157 29.55 -10.43 3.30
N THR A 158 29.23 -11.25 4.31
CA THR A 158 29.13 -10.83 5.70
C THR A 158 29.98 -11.78 6.54
N GLU A 159 31.01 -11.22 7.16
CA GLU A 159 31.86 -11.92 8.14
C GLU A 159 31.31 -11.63 9.54
N THR A 160 31.17 -12.67 10.36
CA THR A 160 30.86 -12.51 11.78
C THR A 160 31.69 -13.48 12.61
N THR A 161 32.22 -13.00 13.73
CA THR A 161 32.89 -13.84 14.72
C THR A 161 31.93 -14.16 15.85
N VAL A 162 31.74 -15.45 16.11
CA VAL A 162 30.94 -15.92 17.24
C VAL A 162 31.90 -16.29 18.37
N GLN A 163 32.21 -15.32 19.23
CA GLN A 163 33.09 -15.55 20.37
C GLN A 163 32.30 -16.14 21.56
N ARG A 164 32.65 -17.36 21.97
CA ARG A 164 32.27 -17.95 23.27
C ARG A 164 33.41 -18.80 23.83
N ARG A 165 33.30 -20.14 23.73
CA ARG A 165 34.34 -21.10 24.11
C ARG A 165 35.32 -21.37 22.96
N TYR A 166 34.87 -21.10 21.73
CA TYR A 166 35.64 -21.21 20.49
C TYR A 166 35.46 -19.91 19.71
N ASP A 167 36.52 -19.49 19.04
CA ASP A 167 36.46 -18.42 18.04
C ASP A 167 36.11 -19.02 16.70
N VAL A 168 34.85 -18.86 16.29
CA VAL A 168 34.37 -19.31 14.98
C VAL A 168 34.11 -18.08 14.12
N ASN A 169 34.85 -17.98 13.01
CA ASN A 169 34.55 -17.03 11.95
C ASN A 169 33.58 -17.68 10.97
N VAL A 170 32.50 -16.97 10.67
CA VAL A 170 31.47 -17.39 9.74
C VAL A 170 31.43 -16.38 8.61
N ASP A 171 31.82 -16.84 7.42
CA ASP A 171 31.72 -16.09 6.19
C ASP A 171 30.53 -16.59 5.37
N ILE A 172 29.62 -15.67 5.07
CA ILE A 172 28.44 -15.98 4.24
C ILE A 172 28.49 -15.15 2.98
N PHE A 173 28.42 -15.86 1.85
CA PHE A 173 28.30 -15.27 0.53
C PHE A 173 26.86 -15.43 0.05
N GLY A 174 26.23 -14.29 -0.26
CA GLY A 174 24.84 -14.23 -0.68
C GLY A 174 24.70 -13.53 -2.02
N SER A 175 23.90 -14.08 -2.91
CA SER A 175 23.40 -13.38 -4.10
C SER A 175 21.96 -12.91 -3.86
N ARG A 176 21.44 -12.11 -4.79
CA ARG A 176 20.03 -11.69 -4.73
C ARG A 176 19.10 -12.92 -4.68
N PRO A 177 18.07 -12.90 -3.81
CA PRO A 177 17.12 -13.99 -3.69
C PRO A 177 16.35 -14.23 -5.00
N PHE A 178 15.98 -15.49 -5.26
CA PHE A 178 15.29 -15.89 -6.50
C PHE A 178 13.89 -15.28 -6.67
N ARG A 179 13.23 -14.90 -5.57
CA ARG A 179 11.93 -14.20 -5.58
C ARG A 179 12.03 -12.95 -4.72
N GLU A 180 11.60 -11.84 -5.28
CA GLU A 180 11.60 -10.54 -4.63
C GLU A 180 10.32 -9.80 -5.03
N LEU A 181 9.70 -9.14 -4.06
CA LEU A 181 8.62 -8.20 -4.32
C LEU A 181 9.27 -6.93 -4.89
N PRO A 182 8.96 -6.52 -6.13
CA PRO A 182 9.58 -5.34 -6.70
C PRO A 182 9.21 -4.08 -5.91
N PRO A 183 10.11 -3.10 -5.77
CA PRO A 183 9.78 -1.83 -5.15
C PRO A 183 8.62 -1.13 -5.89
N GLY A 184 7.73 -0.49 -5.15
CA GLY A 184 6.58 0.22 -5.73
C GLY A 184 5.37 0.29 -4.82
N MET A 185 4.24 0.66 -5.39
CA MET A 185 2.98 0.82 -4.65
C MET A 185 2.23 -0.52 -4.52
N TYR A 186 1.78 -0.79 -3.31
CA TYR A 186 0.95 -1.92 -2.94
C TYR A 186 -0.21 -1.44 -2.08
N TYR A 187 -1.21 -2.29 -1.86
CA TYR A 187 -2.29 -1.99 -0.93
C TYR A 187 -2.63 -3.19 -0.05
N VAL A 188 -3.17 -2.88 1.12
CA VAL A 188 -3.63 -3.85 2.11
C VAL A 188 -5.07 -3.48 2.50
N PRO A 189 -6.05 -4.39 2.35
CA PRO A 189 -7.38 -4.18 2.90
C PRO A 189 -7.32 -4.03 4.42
N ASN A 190 -8.09 -3.09 4.96
CA ASN A 190 -8.15 -2.90 6.40
C ASN A 190 -8.62 -4.17 7.11
N GLY A 191 -7.97 -4.53 8.21
CA GLY A 191 -8.21 -5.80 8.92
C GLY A 191 -7.59 -7.05 8.26
N SER A 192 -6.88 -6.91 7.14
CA SER A 192 -6.15 -8.00 6.47
C SER A 192 -4.63 -7.85 6.61
N SER A 193 -3.92 -8.97 6.52
CA SER A 193 -2.45 -9.01 6.39
C SER A 193 -1.98 -9.26 4.95
N ASN A 194 -2.91 -9.46 4.02
CA ASN A 194 -2.60 -9.78 2.64
C ASN A 194 -2.27 -8.50 1.87
N VAL A 195 -1.09 -8.48 1.25
CA VAL A 195 -0.64 -7.36 0.43
C VAL A 195 -0.91 -7.68 -1.04
N PHE A 196 -1.55 -6.74 -1.71
CA PHE A 196 -1.92 -6.84 -3.12
C PHE A 196 -1.15 -5.81 -3.92
N GLY A 197 -0.77 -6.17 -5.14
CA GLY A 197 -0.03 -5.32 -6.07
C GLY A 197 -0.50 -5.52 -7.50
N HIS A 198 0.32 -5.09 -8.46
CA HIS A 198 0.04 -5.20 -9.91
C HIS A 198 -1.21 -4.43 -10.37
N VAL A 199 -1.66 -3.47 -9.58
CA VAL A 199 -2.70 -2.51 -9.95
C VAL A 199 -2.09 -1.11 -9.87
N PRO A 200 -2.38 -0.21 -10.83
CA PRO A 200 -1.93 1.18 -10.74
C PRO A 200 -2.50 1.88 -9.51
N ILE A 201 -1.64 2.34 -8.62
CA ILE A 201 -1.99 3.06 -7.39
C ILE A 201 -1.18 4.35 -7.38
N ASN A 202 -1.80 5.46 -7.01
CA ASN A 202 -1.10 6.74 -6.86
C ASN A 202 -0.07 6.64 -5.74
N ASP A 203 1.11 7.22 -5.92
CA ASP A 203 1.99 7.50 -4.78
C ASP A 203 1.41 8.63 -3.89
N VAL A 204 2.10 8.98 -2.79
CA VAL A 204 1.61 10.03 -1.88
C VAL A 204 1.50 11.41 -2.54
N TYR A 205 2.32 11.73 -3.52
CA TYR A 205 2.35 13.02 -4.21
C TYR A 205 1.56 13.04 -5.53
N GLU A 206 1.20 11.87 -6.05
CA GLU A 206 0.38 11.68 -7.24
C GLU A 206 -1.12 11.76 -6.91
N ASN A 207 -1.90 12.29 -7.85
CA ASN A 207 -3.36 12.33 -7.75
C ASN A 207 -4.03 12.17 -9.13
N SER A 208 -3.88 10.98 -9.72
CA SER A 208 -4.55 10.58 -10.95
C SER A 208 -5.85 9.83 -10.64
N LEU A 209 -6.96 10.25 -11.27
CA LEU A 209 -8.24 9.55 -11.17
C LEU A 209 -8.26 8.19 -11.89
N ALA A 210 -7.31 7.94 -12.79
CA ALA A 210 -7.18 6.67 -13.52
C ALA A 210 -6.47 5.58 -12.72
N LYS A 211 -5.90 5.91 -11.56
CA LYS A 211 -5.23 4.98 -10.64
C LYS A 211 -6.04 4.84 -9.36
N LEU A 212 -5.78 3.82 -8.56
CA LEU A 212 -6.36 3.75 -7.21
C LEU A 212 -5.74 4.79 -6.27
N GLY A 213 -6.44 5.07 -5.17
CA GLY A 213 -5.90 5.87 -4.08
C GLY A 213 -6.02 7.38 -4.24
N TRP A 214 -6.90 7.90 -5.11
CA TRP A 214 -7.19 9.34 -5.16
C TRP A 214 -8.20 9.79 -4.09
N PHE A 215 -9.12 8.92 -3.65
CA PHE A 215 -10.04 9.19 -2.56
C PHE A 215 -9.42 8.76 -1.23
N ARG A 216 -8.87 9.72 -0.49
CA ARG A 216 -8.00 9.48 0.67
C ARG A 216 -8.63 9.95 1.96
N TYR A 217 -8.28 9.28 3.05
CA TYR A 217 -8.58 9.75 4.39
C TYR A 217 -7.35 10.47 4.96
N ALA A 218 -7.49 11.75 5.27
CA ALA A 218 -6.44 12.59 5.84
C ALA A 218 -7.07 13.61 6.81
N ASP A 219 -6.36 13.91 7.90
CA ASP A 219 -6.78 14.93 8.89
C ASP A 219 -8.22 14.73 9.43
N GLY A 220 -8.61 13.46 9.63
CA GLY A 220 -9.93 13.13 10.17
C GLY A 220 -11.08 13.21 9.16
N ARG A 221 -10.80 13.43 7.88
CA ARG A 221 -11.83 13.56 6.83
C ARG A 221 -11.44 12.86 5.53
N TRP A 222 -12.44 12.53 4.74
CA TRP A 222 -12.25 12.08 3.37
C TRP A 222 -12.06 13.28 2.46
N ASP A 223 -11.06 13.23 1.60
CA ASP A 223 -10.79 14.28 0.61
C ASP A 223 -10.16 13.70 -0.65
N ILE A 224 -10.20 14.48 -1.71
CA ILE A 224 -9.50 14.20 -2.96
C ILE A 224 -8.55 15.39 -3.16
N ARG A 225 -7.24 15.13 -3.25
CA ARG A 225 -6.25 16.22 -3.38
C ARG A 225 -6.45 16.97 -4.70
N ARG A 226 -6.69 18.29 -4.66
CA ARG A 226 -7.12 19.07 -5.85
C ARG A 226 -8.38 18.50 -6.52
N GLY A 227 -9.17 17.73 -5.77
CA GLY A 227 -10.25 16.93 -6.30
C GLY A 227 -11.55 17.68 -6.49
N ASP A 228 -11.69 18.86 -5.90
CA ASP A 228 -12.75 19.79 -6.25
C ASP A 228 -12.74 20.08 -7.76
N PHE A 229 -11.57 20.38 -8.34
CA PHE A 229 -11.45 20.57 -9.78
C PHE A 229 -11.58 19.26 -10.54
N GLN A 230 -10.80 18.22 -10.18
CA GLN A 230 -10.73 16.99 -10.96
C GLN A 230 -12.03 16.18 -10.96
N ALA A 231 -12.68 16.01 -9.80
CA ALA A 231 -13.93 15.27 -9.71
C ALA A 231 -15.06 16.00 -10.43
N ARG A 232 -15.05 17.33 -10.41
CA ARG A 232 -16.00 18.15 -11.16
C ARG A 232 -15.72 18.05 -12.65
N ASP A 233 -14.48 18.16 -13.10
CA ASP A 233 -14.12 18.04 -14.52
C ASP A 233 -14.49 16.65 -15.09
N ALA A 234 -14.18 15.59 -14.33
CA ALA A 234 -14.52 14.21 -14.68
C ALA A 234 -16.03 13.91 -14.69
N HIS A 235 -16.85 14.70 -13.98
CA HIS A 235 -18.30 14.59 -14.06
C HIS A 235 -18.78 15.12 -15.42
N VAL A 236 -18.83 14.22 -16.40
CA VAL A 236 -19.30 14.50 -17.77
C VAL A 236 -20.82 14.50 -17.81
N ARG A 237 -21.34 15.38 -18.65
CA ARG A 237 -22.75 15.59 -18.90
C ARG A 237 -23.32 14.45 -19.75
N THR A 238 -23.72 13.34 -19.15
CA THR A 238 -24.65 12.39 -19.79
C THR A 238 -26.01 12.50 -19.10
N PHE A 239 -26.73 13.58 -19.40
CA PHE A 239 -28.18 13.57 -19.18
C PHE A 239 -28.75 12.63 -20.24
N PHE A 240 -29.28 11.48 -19.79
CA PHE A 240 -30.02 10.57 -20.65
C PHE A 240 -31.15 11.36 -21.31
N SER A 241 -31.03 11.59 -22.61
CA SER A 241 -32.19 11.79 -23.48
C SER A 241 -32.90 10.45 -23.62
N ASN A 242 -33.54 9.98 -22.55
CA ASN A 242 -34.58 8.97 -22.69
C ASN A 242 -35.88 9.72 -22.96
N SER A 243 -36.01 10.15 -24.22
CA SER A 243 -37.32 10.34 -24.86
C SER A 243 -37.92 8.98 -25.15
#